data_AF-A0A7C6KLL3-F1
#
_entry.id   AF-A0A7C6KLL3-F1
#
_cell.length_a   1.000
_cell.length_b   1.000
_cell.length_c   1.000
_cell.angle_alpha   90.00
_cell.angle_beta   90.00
_cell.angle_gamma   90.00
#
_symmetry.space_group_name_H-M   'P 1'
#
loop_
_entity.id
_entity.type
_entity.pdbx_description
1 polymer ?
#
loop_
_entity_poly.entity_id
_entity_poly.type
_entity_poly.pdbx_seq_one_letter_code
_entity_poly.pdbx_strand_id
1 'polypeptide(L)'
;MAGFTRSPVNYAPSAGKFTAFKAGFVVMATMVVMALAKTAVAGEPAGSAGAAGAAGAAAPAGTTPGTGTPAAGATPGAIVNLALGKPYTVVATWPDPLFAKQQLAYPDTDGRELTDGKKASSSYADSGWQVFTRQGARRIDVDLGEECTVTSVMGRFLQSRSVGVYVPRWVRFSLSEDGREWVPVGQVATQVGPWNVSIKPEEFRIDGLRHVARYVRLEFPVDVLVMMDEVEVEGVVGVEAGAQRLNEYEAPPVLTAGSHDRPGYLAAGSAAAAGARHIVLLPFGYPPEPERGEWTAQDYLPYVAYVSEDGKPLDWMFDTILLCPQSATPSGHVLSSNSPGKAADRADWEWYLNEAFRPGYQLDALEEAAGQAKEALNAPGYRVKVILTLVNAPPIQRQFGDVNGDGQPESFDYRQVGREQALAHRLAAEKWLFNEFWRRWQERGYQHLELIGFYWHPESIGFADSPDDELFVQEVAKMVHERGLKFFWIPYFGAAGSYDWYRYGFDVALLQPNYMFSESEEVRLRITADIAQALGMGVEIEKHWNEGLPELRKWFDYLNGGVKYGYINAVNGYYQGFKDFGRAATSDPGTRRLYYELVYQYIRGTYEVRQLGF
;
A
#
# COMPACT_ATOMS: atom_id res chain seq x y z
N MET A 1 47.98 -44.74 35.00
CA MET A 1 49.28 -44.71 34.28
C MET A 1 49.00 -44.38 32.82
N ALA A 2 49.66 -43.32 32.32
CA ALA A 2 49.88 -42.89 30.92
C ALA A 2 48.66 -42.91 29.96
N GLY A 3 48.13 -41.80 29.41
CA GLY A 3 48.70 -40.48 29.15
C GLY A 3 49.05 -40.34 27.65
N PHE A 4 48.37 -39.45 26.93
CA PHE A 4 49.02 -38.56 25.95
C PHE A 4 48.12 -37.36 25.63
N THR A 5 48.79 -36.21 25.62
CA THR A 5 48.35 -34.83 25.59
C THR A 5 48.10 -34.31 24.17
N ARG A 6 47.15 -33.37 24.02
CA ARG A 6 47.21 -32.33 22.96
C ARG A 6 46.90 -30.96 23.53
N SER A 7 47.81 -30.04 23.25
CA SER A 7 47.85 -28.62 23.59
C SER A 7 46.74 -27.78 22.94
N PRO A 8 46.46 -26.58 23.47
CA PRO A 8 45.37 -25.72 23.04
C PRO A 8 45.78 -24.85 21.83
N VAL A 9 44.85 -24.64 20.90
CA VAL A 9 44.99 -23.62 19.85
C VAL A 9 43.89 -22.58 20.05
N ASN A 10 44.35 -21.38 20.36
CA ASN A 10 43.58 -20.14 20.37
C ASN A 10 42.88 -19.92 19.02
N TYR A 11 41.59 -19.60 19.05
CA TYR A 11 40.93 -18.86 17.99
C TYR A 11 40.29 -17.61 18.59
N ALA A 12 40.87 -16.47 18.25
CA ALA A 12 40.26 -15.15 18.40
C ALA A 12 39.03 -15.05 17.48
N PRO A 13 38.00 -14.26 17.85
CA PRO A 13 36.81 -14.09 17.03
C PRO A 13 37.15 -13.25 15.79
N SER A 14 37.09 -13.86 14.61
CA SER A 14 37.04 -13.09 13.37
C SER A 14 35.65 -12.47 13.24
N ALA A 15 35.62 -11.14 13.20
CA ALA A 15 34.44 -10.35 12.84
C ALA A 15 34.05 -10.66 11.38
N GLY A 16 33.28 -11.72 11.21
CA GLY A 16 32.59 -12.05 9.96
C GLY A 16 31.37 -11.15 9.82
N LYS A 17 31.44 -10.22 8.87
CA LYS A 17 30.30 -9.41 8.43
C LYS A 17 29.18 -10.33 7.95
N PHE A 18 28.16 -10.52 8.77
CA PHE A 18 26.89 -11.10 8.36
C PHE A 18 26.14 -10.07 7.52
N THR A 19 26.22 -10.22 6.20
CA THR A 19 25.31 -9.56 5.25
C THR A 19 23.92 -10.16 5.42
N ALA A 20 23.04 -9.42 6.08
CA ALA A 20 21.61 -9.73 6.17
C ALA A 20 21.00 -9.70 4.76
N PHE A 21 20.62 -10.87 4.25
CA PHE A 21 19.91 -11.02 2.99
C PHE A 21 18.44 -10.65 3.19
N LYS A 22 18.02 -9.55 2.55
CA LYS A 22 16.64 -9.08 2.49
C LYS A 22 15.81 -10.08 1.68
N ALA A 23 14.89 -10.78 2.34
CA ALA A 23 13.73 -11.36 1.68
C ALA A 23 12.91 -10.20 1.07
N GLY A 24 12.53 -10.34 -0.19
CA GLY A 24 11.82 -9.31 -0.95
C GLY A 24 10.45 -9.01 -0.35
N PHE A 25 10.39 -7.95 0.44
CA PHE A 25 9.16 -7.23 0.75
C PHE A 25 9.31 -5.82 0.18
N VAL A 26 8.26 -5.34 -0.48
CA VAL A 26 8.16 -4.03 -1.15
C VAL A 26 8.11 -2.92 -0.08
N VAL A 27 9.23 -2.70 0.60
CA VAL A 27 9.46 -1.57 1.53
C VAL A 27 10.62 -0.68 1.02
N MET A 28 11.18 -1.00 -0.15
CA MET A 28 12.36 -0.31 -0.72
C MET A 28 12.07 1.11 -1.22
N ALA A 29 10.83 1.52 -1.49
CA ALA A 29 10.56 2.84 -2.05
C ALA A 29 10.78 4.00 -1.04
N THR A 30 10.60 3.77 0.26
CA THR A 30 10.71 4.85 1.27
C THR A 30 12.14 5.04 1.79
N MET A 31 12.98 3.99 1.78
CA MET A 31 14.35 4.07 2.32
C MET A 31 15.36 4.76 1.40
N VAL A 32 15.13 4.78 0.08
CA VAL A 32 16.08 5.38 -0.88
C VAL A 32 16.12 6.91 -0.76
N VAL A 33 15.02 7.56 -0.36
CA VAL A 33 14.94 9.02 -0.24
C VAL A 33 15.74 9.54 0.97
N MET A 34 15.79 8.80 2.09
CA MET A 34 16.59 9.20 3.27
C MET A 34 18.10 9.04 3.08
N ALA A 35 18.55 8.12 2.22
CA ALA A 35 19.98 7.90 1.99
C ALA A 35 20.61 8.99 1.10
N LEU A 36 19.84 9.62 0.22
CA LEU A 36 20.32 10.66 -0.70
C LEU A 36 20.30 12.08 -0.07
N ALA A 37 19.46 12.32 0.95
CA ALA A 37 19.43 13.60 1.66
C ALA A 37 20.64 13.82 2.59
N LYS A 38 21.31 12.74 3.04
CA LYS A 38 22.48 12.84 3.95
C LYS A 38 23.83 13.02 3.26
N THR A 39 23.93 12.80 1.95
CA THR A 39 25.20 12.90 1.20
C THR A 39 25.41 14.23 0.49
N ALA A 40 24.47 15.19 0.58
CA ALA A 40 24.58 16.50 -0.07
C ALA A 40 25.11 17.63 0.84
N VAL A 41 25.48 17.36 2.10
CA VAL A 41 26.07 18.36 3.02
C VAL A 41 27.40 17.85 3.58
N ALA A 42 28.43 17.83 2.73
CA ALA A 42 29.83 17.77 3.15
C ALA A 42 30.72 18.25 2.00
N GLY A 43 30.71 19.56 1.76
CA GLY A 43 31.72 20.24 0.95
C GLY A 43 32.37 21.33 1.79
N GLU A 44 33.50 21.02 2.43
CA GLU A 44 34.39 22.03 2.99
C GLU A 44 34.99 22.89 1.86
N PRO A 45 35.09 24.22 2.04
CA PRO A 45 36.06 25.02 1.30
C PRO A 45 37.24 25.38 2.22
N ALA A 46 38.45 25.10 1.74
CA ALA A 46 39.70 25.56 2.35
C ALA A 46 40.08 26.97 1.86
N GLY A 47 40.37 27.87 2.81
CA GLY A 47 41.30 29.03 2.78
C GLY A 47 41.22 30.05 1.62
N SER A 48 41.22 31.37 1.84
CA SER A 48 42.10 32.10 2.75
C SER A 48 41.72 33.59 2.90
N ALA A 49 41.95 34.10 4.11
CA ALA A 49 42.47 35.42 4.53
C ALA A 49 41.97 36.74 3.91
N GLY A 50 41.41 37.59 4.77
CA GLY A 50 41.36 39.05 4.64
C GLY A 50 40.71 39.68 5.85
N ALA A 51 41.47 40.43 6.65
CA ALA A 51 41.19 40.76 8.04
C ALA A 51 40.47 42.11 8.28
N ALA A 52 39.98 42.22 9.53
CA ALA A 52 39.85 43.41 10.39
C ALA A 52 38.61 44.32 10.27
N GLY A 53 38.02 44.60 11.44
CA GLY A 53 37.09 45.72 11.64
C GLY A 53 36.14 45.53 12.82
N ALA A 54 36.41 46.18 13.95
CA ALA A 54 35.76 45.96 15.24
C ALA A 54 34.43 46.72 15.45
N ALA A 55 33.63 46.15 16.37
CA ALA A 55 32.80 46.77 17.42
C ALA A 55 31.69 47.80 17.06
N GLY A 56 30.53 47.60 17.69
CA GLY A 56 29.55 48.67 17.90
C GLY A 56 28.15 48.17 18.23
N ALA A 57 27.86 47.97 19.52
CA ALA A 57 26.51 47.79 20.03
C ALA A 57 25.78 49.16 20.09
N ALA A 58 24.55 49.23 19.59
CA ALA A 58 23.56 50.24 19.98
C ALA A 58 22.15 49.75 19.65
N ALA A 59 21.27 49.77 20.65
CA ALA A 59 19.82 49.66 20.50
C ALA A 59 19.19 51.08 20.46
N PRO A 60 17.86 51.22 20.35
CA PRO A 60 17.15 51.58 19.13
C PRO A 60 16.67 53.04 19.10
N ALA A 61 16.52 53.62 17.91
CA ALA A 61 15.82 54.89 17.71
C ALA A 61 14.59 54.63 16.82
N GLY A 62 13.43 55.04 17.32
CA GLY A 62 12.15 54.88 16.66
C GLY A 62 12.03 55.71 15.38
N THR A 63 11.31 55.17 14.42
CA THR A 63 10.76 55.91 13.29
C THR A 63 9.33 55.44 13.02
N THR A 64 8.50 56.44 12.78
CA THR A 64 7.05 56.49 12.56
C THR A 64 6.55 55.58 11.43
N PRO A 65 5.25 55.20 11.45
CA PRO A 65 4.65 54.36 10.43
C PRO A 65 4.52 55.12 9.11
N GLY A 66 5.26 54.67 8.09
CA GLY A 66 5.03 55.06 6.71
C GLY A 66 3.73 54.42 6.23
N THR A 67 2.76 55.25 5.90
CA THR A 67 1.53 54.89 5.18
C THR A 67 1.91 54.23 3.86
N GLY A 68 1.73 52.91 3.76
CA GLY A 68 1.82 52.19 2.50
C GLY A 68 0.74 52.68 1.55
N THR A 69 1.18 53.27 0.44
CA THR A 69 0.36 53.58 -0.73
C THR A 69 -0.35 52.31 -1.21
N PRO A 70 -1.67 52.33 -1.48
CA PRO A 70 -2.33 51.19 -2.11
C PRO A 70 -1.75 50.96 -3.50
N ALA A 71 -1.47 49.70 -3.85
CA ALA A 71 -1.09 49.32 -5.20
C ALA A 71 -2.17 49.79 -6.19
N ALA A 72 -1.79 50.72 -7.06
CA ALA A 72 -2.59 51.12 -8.19
C ALA A 72 -2.42 50.10 -9.32
N GLY A 73 -3.54 49.64 -9.89
CA GLY A 73 -3.54 49.10 -11.25
C GLY A 73 -4.12 47.69 -11.46
N ALA A 74 -5.31 47.38 -10.95
CA ALA A 74 -6.16 46.39 -11.61
C ALA A 74 -7.17 47.15 -12.47
N THR A 75 -7.09 47.00 -13.79
CA THR A 75 -8.14 47.48 -14.70
C THR A 75 -9.44 46.73 -14.34
N PRO A 76 -10.57 47.40 -14.07
CA PRO A 76 -11.84 46.72 -13.82
C PRO A 76 -12.15 45.75 -14.98
N GLY A 77 -12.37 44.47 -14.67
CA GLY A 77 -12.60 43.43 -15.67
C GLY A 77 -11.34 42.75 -16.25
N ALA A 78 -10.14 43.03 -15.73
CA ALA A 78 -8.93 42.29 -16.13
C ALA A 78 -8.87 40.91 -15.46
N ILE A 79 -8.52 39.89 -16.26
CA ILE A 79 -8.19 38.56 -15.75
C ILE A 79 -6.83 38.62 -15.05
N VAL A 80 -6.78 38.19 -13.79
CA VAL A 80 -5.59 38.14 -12.93
C VAL A 80 -5.49 36.78 -12.25
N ASN A 81 -4.32 36.40 -11.73
CA ASN A 81 -4.19 35.29 -10.79
C ASN A 81 -4.74 35.71 -9.42
N LEU A 82 -5.97 35.33 -9.13
CA LEU A 82 -6.70 35.62 -7.89
C LEU A 82 -6.07 34.93 -6.66
N ALA A 83 -5.34 33.83 -6.86
CA ALA A 83 -4.66 33.11 -5.80
C ALA A 83 -3.34 33.76 -5.38
N LEU A 84 -2.79 34.70 -6.16
CA LEU A 84 -1.46 35.27 -5.91
C LEU A 84 -1.32 35.86 -4.50
N GLY A 85 -0.40 35.31 -3.72
CA GLY A 85 -0.09 35.69 -2.34
C GLY A 85 -1.19 35.33 -1.31
N LYS A 86 -2.17 34.52 -1.68
CA LYS A 86 -3.29 34.14 -0.81
C LYS A 86 -2.90 32.97 0.10
N PRO A 87 -3.45 32.92 1.33
CA PRO A 87 -3.23 31.77 2.19
C PRO A 87 -3.94 30.54 1.64
N TYR A 88 -3.40 29.36 1.94
CA TYR A 88 -4.05 28.09 1.67
C TYR A 88 -3.95 27.14 2.87
N THR A 89 -4.73 26.07 2.85
CA THR A 89 -4.65 24.99 3.84
C THR A 89 -4.45 23.64 3.16
N VAL A 90 -3.79 22.71 3.86
CA VAL A 90 -3.52 21.35 3.40
C VAL A 90 -4.15 20.36 4.35
N VAL A 91 -4.97 19.45 3.83
CA VAL A 91 -5.58 18.37 4.61
C VAL A 91 -5.31 17.03 3.94
N ALA A 92 -4.69 16.11 4.68
CA ALA A 92 -4.59 14.70 4.29
C ALA A 92 -5.86 13.94 4.68
N THR A 93 -6.31 13.00 3.83
CA THR A 93 -7.51 12.19 4.12
C THR A 93 -7.32 11.28 5.33
N TRP A 94 -6.14 10.65 5.43
CA TRP A 94 -5.80 9.67 6.46
C TRP A 94 -4.46 10.03 7.11
N PRO A 95 -4.41 11.05 7.98
CA PRO A 95 -3.15 11.52 8.55
C PRO A 95 -2.50 10.43 9.41
N ASP A 96 -1.20 10.23 9.20
CA ASP A 96 -0.37 9.25 9.92
C ASP A 96 0.92 9.93 10.42
N PRO A 97 1.28 9.77 11.72
CA PRO A 97 2.43 10.49 12.29
C PRO A 97 3.77 10.20 11.61
N LEU A 98 4.00 8.97 11.15
CA LEU A 98 5.27 8.62 10.51
C LEU A 98 5.39 9.31 9.15
N PHE A 99 4.32 9.32 8.35
CA PHE A 99 4.32 10.02 7.06
C PHE A 99 4.33 11.54 7.23
N ALA A 100 3.58 12.08 8.20
CA ALA A 100 3.63 13.51 8.54
C ALA A 100 5.05 13.95 8.95
N LYS A 101 5.75 13.14 9.76
CA LYS A 101 7.14 13.40 10.14
C LYS A 101 8.09 13.44 8.93
N GLN A 102 7.86 12.61 7.91
CA GLN A 102 8.67 12.63 6.68
C GLN A 102 8.46 13.93 5.89
N GLN A 103 7.24 14.49 5.90
CA GLN A 103 6.94 15.75 5.23
C GLN A 103 7.56 16.97 5.91
N LEU A 104 7.90 16.90 7.21
CA LEU A 104 8.58 18.00 7.93
C LEU A 104 9.95 18.37 7.34
N ALA A 105 10.53 17.52 6.48
CA ALA A 105 11.75 17.84 5.73
C ALA A 105 11.52 18.86 4.61
N TYR A 106 10.26 19.14 4.26
CA TYR A 106 9.82 20.06 3.21
C TYR A 106 8.75 21.01 3.76
N PRO A 107 9.09 21.88 4.73
CA PRO A 107 8.12 22.77 5.34
C PRO A 107 7.72 23.89 4.38
N ASP A 108 6.43 24.20 4.33
CA ASP A 108 5.96 25.49 3.84
C ASP A 108 6.41 26.59 4.82
N THR A 109 7.24 27.52 4.35
CA THR A 109 7.88 28.50 5.24
C THR A 109 7.00 29.70 5.57
N ASP A 110 5.98 29.99 4.75
CA ASP A 110 5.17 31.21 4.91
C ASP A 110 3.65 31.02 4.69
N GLY A 111 3.21 29.79 4.39
CA GLY A 111 1.81 29.45 4.15
C GLY A 111 1.32 29.88 2.77
N ARG A 112 2.22 30.25 1.86
CA ARG A 112 1.90 30.84 0.55
C ARG A 112 2.76 30.29 -0.59
N GLU A 113 3.68 29.35 -0.34
CA GLU A 113 4.58 28.82 -1.37
C GLU A 113 3.85 28.25 -2.61
N LEU A 114 2.67 27.64 -2.45
CA LEU A 114 1.84 27.19 -3.58
C LEU A 114 1.12 28.32 -4.33
N THR A 115 1.28 29.57 -3.93
CA THR A 115 0.50 30.70 -4.44
C THR A 115 1.36 31.95 -4.65
N ASP A 116 2.67 31.81 -4.63
CA ASP A 116 3.61 32.94 -4.66
C ASP A 116 3.97 33.39 -6.09
N GLY A 117 3.44 32.69 -7.10
CA GLY A 117 3.69 32.95 -8.52
C GLY A 117 5.04 32.42 -9.02
N LYS A 118 5.75 31.59 -8.23
CA LYS A 118 7.08 31.07 -8.57
C LYS A 118 7.02 29.58 -8.90
N LYS A 119 7.01 29.31 -10.20
CA LYS A 119 7.17 27.96 -10.74
C LYS A 119 8.58 27.42 -10.52
N ALA A 120 8.69 26.27 -9.85
CA ALA A 120 9.93 25.55 -9.64
C ALA A 120 10.51 25.01 -10.95
N SER A 121 11.83 24.79 -10.97
CA SER A 121 12.50 24.06 -12.05
C SER A 121 12.11 22.57 -12.04
N SER A 122 12.48 21.83 -13.09
CA SER A 122 12.24 20.38 -13.15
C SER A 122 13.13 19.56 -12.21
N SER A 123 14.01 20.21 -11.42
CA SER A 123 14.81 19.53 -10.40
C SER A 123 13.96 19.23 -9.17
N TYR A 124 13.95 17.97 -8.72
CA TYR A 124 13.26 17.59 -7.47
C TYR A 124 13.89 18.21 -6.21
N ALA A 125 15.11 18.75 -6.33
CA ALA A 125 15.82 19.42 -5.25
C ALA A 125 15.56 20.94 -5.21
N ASP A 126 14.74 21.45 -6.13
CA ASP A 126 14.29 22.84 -6.10
C ASP A 126 13.40 23.06 -4.86
N SER A 127 13.70 24.09 -4.07
CA SER A 127 12.96 24.38 -2.84
C SER A 127 11.56 24.93 -3.09
N GLY A 128 11.19 25.25 -4.34
CA GLY A 128 9.82 25.63 -4.70
C GLY A 128 8.82 24.47 -4.66
N TRP A 129 9.26 23.21 -4.52
CA TRP A 129 8.35 22.07 -4.44
C TRP A 129 7.84 21.82 -3.03
N GLN A 130 6.52 21.89 -2.84
CA GLN A 130 5.83 21.28 -1.70
C GLN A 130 5.72 19.77 -1.88
N VAL A 131 5.90 19.02 -0.80
CA VAL A 131 6.00 17.55 -0.85
C VAL A 131 4.91 16.87 -0.03
N PHE A 132 4.22 15.95 -0.69
CA PHE A 132 3.12 15.18 -0.14
C PHE A 132 3.43 13.68 -0.14
N THR A 133 3.30 13.02 1.02
CA THR A 133 3.63 11.58 1.19
C THR A 133 2.46 10.72 1.68
N ARG A 134 2.03 9.71 0.91
CA ARG A 134 1.02 8.68 1.26
C ARG A 134 -0.22 9.24 1.96
N GLN A 135 -0.86 8.65 2.99
CA GLN A 135 -1.98 9.29 3.73
C GLN A 135 -3.27 9.57 2.92
N GLY A 136 -3.52 8.80 1.86
CA GLY A 136 -4.68 9.00 0.99
C GLY A 136 -4.52 10.18 0.04
N ALA A 137 -5.56 11.01 -0.08
CA ALA A 137 -5.54 12.20 -0.92
C ALA A 137 -5.05 13.45 -0.16
N ARG A 138 -4.74 14.51 -0.91
CA ARG A 138 -4.59 15.89 -0.39
C ARG A 138 -5.78 16.70 -0.84
N ARG A 139 -6.23 17.57 0.05
CA ARG A 139 -7.07 18.72 -0.29
C ARG A 139 -6.26 19.99 -0.01
N ILE A 140 -6.16 20.84 -1.03
CA ILE A 140 -5.54 22.16 -0.98
C ILE A 140 -6.66 23.17 -1.14
N ASP A 141 -6.94 23.95 -0.09
CA ASP A 141 -8.01 24.95 -0.10
C ASP A 141 -7.40 26.35 -0.06
N VAL A 142 -7.67 27.16 -1.09
CA VAL A 142 -7.21 28.55 -1.22
C VAL A 142 -8.36 29.50 -0.90
N ASP A 143 -8.15 30.48 -0.02
CA ASP A 143 -9.10 31.58 0.23
C ASP A 143 -8.70 32.82 -0.60
N LEU A 144 -9.50 33.14 -1.61
CA LEU A 144 -9.28 34.31 -2.48
C LEU A 144 -9.48 35.64 -1.74
N GLY A 145 -10.10 35.62 -0.56
CA GLY A 145 -10.33 36.75 0.34
C GLY A 145 -11.67 37.46 0.12
N GLU A 146 -12.22 37.39 -1.09
CA GLU A 146 -13.53 37.92 -1.46
C GLU A 146 -14.18 37.05 -2.56
N GLU A 147 -15.45 37.29 -2.85
CA GLU A 147 -16.12 36.64 -3.98
C GLU A 147 -15.57 37.17 -5.30
N CYS A 148 -15.02 36.29 -6.11
CA CYS A 148 -14.45 36.58 -7.42
C CYS A 148 -15.16 35.76 -8.50
N THR A 149 -15.04 36.21 -9.75
CA THR A 149 -15.49 35.43 -10.91
C THR A 149 -14.32 34.61 -11.42
N VAL A 150 -14.34 33.30 -11.16
CA VAL A 150 -13.29 32.36 -11.52
C VAL A 150 -13.49 31.88 -12.96
N THR A 151 -12.43 31.96 -13.76
CA THR A 151 -12.40 31.54 -15.18
C THR A 151 -11.59 30.29 -15.43
N SER A 152 -10.53 30.05 -14.66
CA SER A 152 -9.75 28.82 -14.72
C SER A 152 -9.09 28.52 -13.36
N VAL A 153 -8.75 27.24 -13.15
CA VAL A 153 -7.94 26.80 -12.02
C VAL A 153 -6.88 25.83 -12.53
N MET A 154 -5.64 25.99 -12.06
CA MET A 154 -4.50 25.16 -12.43
C MET A 154 -3.70 24.75 -11.20
N GLY A 155 -3.25 23.49 -11.16
CA GLY A 155 -2.21 23.02 -10.24
C GLY A 155 -1.07 22.36 -11.01
N ARG A 156 0.17 22.61 -10.60
CA ARG A 156 1.38 22.13 -11.29
C ARG A 156 2.15 21.14 -10.42
N PHE A 157 2.52 20.00 -11.02
CA PHE A 157 3.09 18.84 -10.32
C PHE A 157 4.33 18.31 -11.02
N LEU A 158 5.30 17.78 -10.27
CA LEU A 158 6.50 17.16 -10.85
C LEU A 158 6.30 15.67 -11.12
N GLN A 159 6.72 15.20 -12.31
CA GLN A 159 7.03 13.80 -12.57
C GLN A 159 8.54 13.60 -12.47
N SER A 160 9.00 12.71 -11.57
CA SER A 160 10.40 12.28 -11.48
C SER A 160 10.51 10.87 -10.86
N ARG A 161 10.22 9.86 -11.69
CA ARG A 161 10.11 8.45 -11.27
C ARG A 161 11.38 7.90 -10.59
N SER A 162 12.57 8.34 -11.00
CA SER A 162 13.84 7.82 -10.46
C SER A 162 14.05 8.13 -8.97
N VAL A 163 13.33 9.11 -8.42
CA VAL A 163 13.36 9.49 -7.00
C VAL A 163 12.01 9.26 -6.31
N GLY A 164 11.10 8.51 -6.93
CA GLY A 164 9.80 8.16 -6.36
C GLY A 164 8.77 9.29 -6.33
N VAL A 165 8.99 10.35 -7.11
CA VAL A 165 8.05 11.47 -7.26
C VAL A 165 7.18 11.22 -8.49
N TYR A 166 5.88 11.17 -8.28
CA TYR A 166 4.90 10.87 -9.32
C TYR A 166 3.87 11.98 -9.43
N VAL A 167 3.45 12.29 -10.66
CA VAL A 167 2.25 13.09 -10.88
C VAL A 167 1.02 12.33 -10.33
N PRO A 168 0.04 13.05 -9.76
CA PRO A 168 -1.19 12.42 -9.30
C PRO A 168 -1.95 11.79 -10.48
N ARG A 169 -2.67 10.69 -10.23
CA ARG A 169 -3.50 10.04 -11.27
C ARG A 169 -4.58 10.98 -11.82
N TRP A 170 -5.09 11.86 -10.96
CA TRP A 170 -6.11 12.84 -11.29
C TRP A 170 -6.04 14.02 -10.32
N VAL A 171 -6.56 15.17 -10.72
CA VAL A 171 -6.83 16.32 -9.87
C VAL A 171 -8.29 16.72 -10.04
N ARG A 172 -9.03 16.77 -8.94
CA ARG A 172 -10.42 17.25 -8.89
C ARG A 172 -10.43 18.68 -8.40
N PHE A 173 -11.14 19.55 -9.11
CA PHE A 173 -11.29 20.96 -8.80
C PHE A 173 -12.68 21.21 -8.23
N SER A 174 -12.78 21.98 -7.16
CA SER A 174 -14.05 22.38 -6.56
C SER A 174 -14.01 23.86 -6.17
N LEU A 175 -15.17 24.50 -6.24
CA LEU A 175 -15.37 25.89 -5.84
C LEU A 175 -16.31 25.97 -4.64
N SER A 176 -16.20 27.03 -3.87
CA SER A 176 -17.11 27.33 -2.76
C SER A 176 -17.26 28.84 -2.56
N GLU A 177 -18.47 29.27 -2.22
CA GLU A 177 -18.77 30.65 -1.85
C GLU A 177 -18.51 30.89 -0.34
N ASP A 178 -18.61 29.85 0.50
CA ASP A 178 -18.63 29.97 1.98
C ASP A 178 -17.55 29.14 2.71
N GLY A 179 -16.81 28.29 1.99
CA GLY A 179 -15.77 27.40 2.50
C GLY A 179 -16.30 26.12 3.15
N ARG A 180 -17.62 25.91 3.16
CA ARG A 180 -18.30 24.76 3.79
C ARG A 180 -18.94 23.86 2.76
N GLU A 181 -19.68 24.45 1.83
CA GLU A 181 -20.32 23.74 0.72
C GLU A 181 -19.43 23.81 -0.52
N TRP A 182 -19.07 22.66 -1.06
CA TRP A 182 -18.09 22.55 -2.15
C TRP A 182 -18.74 21.92 -3.38
N VAL A 183 -18.67 22.63 -4.50
CA VAL A 183 -19.21 22.17 -5.79
C VAL A 183 -18.06 21.77 -6.71
N PRO A 184 -17.97 20.50 -7.16
CA PRO A 184 -16.96 20.08 -8.12
C PRO A 184 -17.26 20.69 -9.48
N VAL A 185 -16.24 21.29 -10.08
CA VAL A 185 -16.33 21.93 -11.41
C VAL A 185 -15.59 21.15 -12.50
N GLY A 186 -14.90 20.08 -12.11
CA GLY A 186 -14.24 19.16 -13.05
C GLY A 186 -13.22 18.27 -12.37
N GLN A 187 -12.83 17.21 -13.08
CA GLN A 187 -11.70 16.36 -12.72
C GLN A 187 -10.86 16.12 -13.97
N VAL A 188 -9.55 16.28 -13.82
CA VAL A 188 -8.58 16.14 -14.91
C VAL A 188 -7.69 14.95 -14.58
N ALA A 189 -7.61 13.98 -15.50
CA ALA A 189 -6.67 12.87 -15.39
C ALA A 189 -5.29 13.28 -15.92
N THR A 190 -4.25 12.63 -15.41
CA THR A 190 -2.87 12.82 -15.90
C THR A 190 -2.75 12.43 -17.38
N GLN A 191 -2.01 13.24 -18.14
CA GLN A 191 -1.56 13.00 -19.51
C GLN A 191 -0.11 12.52 -19.55
N VAL A 192 0.67 12.77 -18.49
CA VAL A 192 2.05 12.29 -18.35
C VAL A 192 2.07 10.86 -17.82
N GLY A 193 1.33 10.61 -16.76
CA GLY A 193 1.21 9.34 -16.06
C GLY A 193 2.35 9.04 -15.07
N PRO A 194 2.06 8.37 -13.94
CA PRO A 194 3.09 7.93 -12.98
C PRO A 194 4.11 6.95 -13.60
N TRP A 195 3.76 6.24 -14.67
CA TRP A 195 4.65 5.33 -15.39
C TRP A 195 5.78 6.02 -16.16
N ASN A 196 5.65 7.33 -16.40
CA ASN A 196 6.58 8.08 -17.24
C ASN A 196 7.98 8.18 -16.62
N VAL A 197 9.01 7.97 -17.43
CA VAL A 197 10.41 8.02 -16.99
C VAL A 197 11.05 9.39 -17.20
N SER A 198 10.45 10.25 -18.02
CA SER A 198 10.96 11.60 -18.28
C SER A 198 10.66 12.51 -17.09
N ILE A 199 11.66 13.28 -16.67
CA ILE A 199 11.50 14.29 -15.64
C ILE A 199 10.86 15.52 -16.26
N LYS A 200 9.65 15.87 -15.83
CA LYS A 200 8.95 17.07 -16.30
C LYS A 200 7.81 17.46 -15.37
N PRO A 201 7.48 18.75 -15.29
CA PRO A 201 6.24 19.19 -14.67
C PRO A 201 5.04 18.87 -15.56
N GLU A 202 3.88 18.71 -14.93
CA GLU A 202 2.56 18.57 -15.55
C GLU A 202 1.61 19.58 -14.91
N GLU A 203 0.87 20.32 -15.75
CA GLU A 203 -0.19 21.22 -15.31
C GLU A 203 -1.54 20.52 -15.48
N PHE A 204 -2.29 20.42 -14.38
CA PHE A 204 -3.69 20.01 -14.39
C PHE A 204 -4.52 21.28 -14.37
N ARG A 205 -5.40 21.45 -15.36
CA ARG A 205 -6.12 22.71 -15.55
C ARG A 205 -7.57 22.45 -15.95
N ILE A 206 -8.46 23.25 -15.37
CA ILE A 206 -9.85 23.38 -15.83
C ILE A 206 -10.06 24.82 -16.30
N ASP A 207 -10.53 24.99 -17.54
CA ASP A 207 -10.77 26.29 -18.17
C ASP A 207 -12.27 26.48 -18.48
N GLY A 208 -12.63 27.67 -18.94
CA GLY A 208 -14.00 27.97 -19.40
C GLY A 208 -15.02 28.09 -18.28
N LEU A 209 -14.55 28.26 -17.04
CA LEU A 209 -15.42 28.57 -15.91
C LEU A 209 -15.92 30.01 -16.04
N ARG A 210 -17.05 30.29 -15.38
CA ARG A 210 -17.54 31.65 -15.16
C ARG A 210 -18.35 31.68 -13.87
N HIS A 211 -17.76 31.14 -12.81
CA HIS A 211 -18.46 30.89 -11.55
C HIS A 211 -18.03 31.89 -10.49
N VAL A 212 -18.97 32.30 -9.64
CA VAL A 212 -18.64 33.04 -8.43
C VAL A 212 -18.08 32.09 -7.39
N ALA A 213 -16.94 32.42 -6.81
CA ALA A 213 -16.36 31.67 -5.70
C ALA A 213 -15.46 32.58 -4.85
N ARG A 214 -15.37 32.26 -3.55
CA ARG A 214 -14.33 32.80 -2.67
C ARG A 214 -13.24 31.78 -2.38
N TYR A 215 -13.59 30.49 -2.41
CA TYR A 215 -12.68 29.41 -2.08
C TYR A 215 -12.52 28.47 -3.28
N VAL A 216 -11.29 27.99 -3.46
CA VAL A 216 -10.95 27.01 -4.50
C VAL A 216 -10.26 25.82 -3.85
N ARG A 217 -10.68 24.60 -4.22
CA ARG A 217 -10.10 23.35 -3.73
C ARG A 217 -9.51 22.55 -4.88
N LEU A 218 -8.29 22.06 -4.67
CA LEU A 218 -7.70 20.99 -5.46
C LEU A 218 -7.64 19.73 -4.60
N GLU A 219 -8.10 18.61 -5.15
CA GLU A 219 -7.99 17.29 -4.51
C GLU A 219 -7.28 16.30 -5.42
N PHE A 220 -6.32 15.55 -4.88
CA PHE A 220 -5.54 14.57 -5.65
C PHE A 220 -5.02 13.41 -4.78
N PRO A 221 -4.90 12.19 -5.33
CA PRO A 221 -4.35 11.04 -4.62
C PRO A 221 -2.82 11.16 -4.48
N VAL A 222 -2.28 10.64 -3.38
CA VAL A 222 -0.83 10.60 -3.13
C VAL A 222 -0.43 9.16 -2.85
N ASP A 223 -0.08 8.44 -3.92
CA ASP A 223 0.24 7.01 -3.83
C ASP A 223 1.65 6.78 -3.25
N VAL A 224 2.63 7.65 -3.55
CA VAL A 224 4.01 7.60 -3.02
C VAL A 224 4.46 8.98 -2.55
N LEU A 225 5.15 9.75 -3.40
CA LEU A 225 5.43 11.17 -3.24
C LEU A 225 4.78 11.93 -4.39
N VAL A 226 4.07 13.00 -4.05
CA VAL A 226 3.56 13.99 -5.02
C VAL A 226 4.22 15.32 -4.68
N MET A 227 4.80 15.98 -5.67
CA MET A 227 5.39 17.31 -5.52
C MET A 227 4.58 18.33 -6.31
N MET A 228 4.28 19.46 -5.69
CA MET A 228 3.48 20.55 -6.25
C MET A 228 4.16 21.88 -5.98
N ASP A 229 4.21 22.79 -6.94
CA ASP A 229 4.87 24.09 -6.79
C ASP A 229 3.90 25.26 -6.87
N GLU A 230 2.82 25.17 -7.65
CA GLU A 230 1.93 26.32 -7.86
C GLU A 230 0.45 25.93 -8.03
N VAL A 231 -0.43 26.78 -7.48
CA VAL A 231 -1.87 26.90 -7.74
C VAL A 231 -2.12 28.27 -8.36
N GLU A 232 -2.62 28.29 -9.60
CA GLU A 232 -3.09 29.51 -10.24
C GLU A 232 -4.62 29.48 -10.35
N VAL A 233 -5.28 30.58 -9.95
CA VAL A 233 -6.71 30.77 -10.13
C VAL A 233 -6.90 32.01 -10.98
N GLU A 234 -7.17 31.85 -12.27
CA GLU A 234 -7.40 33.01 -13.14
C GLU A 234 -8.86 33.45 -13.04
N GLY A 235 -9.07 34.76 -12.98
CA GLY A 235 -10.41 35.33 -12.98
C GLY A 235 -10.41 36.83 -12.74
N VAL A 236 -11.59 37.38 -12.48
CA VAL A 236 -11.80 38.81 -12.24
C VAL A 236 -12.14 39.03 -10.76
N VAL A 237 -11.53 40.05 -10.16
CA VAL A 237 -11.84 40.47 -8.79
C VAL A 237 -13.28 40.98 -8.76
N GLY A 238 -14.08 40.44 -7.83
CA GLY A 238 -15.51 40.72 -7.74
C GLY A 238 -16.39 39.85 -8.65
N VAL A 239 -17.69 40.12 -8.62
CA VAL A 239 -18.71 39.37 -9.35
C VAL A 239 -19.03 40.06 -10.68
N GLU A 240 -18.64 39.47 -11.80
CA GLU A 240 -18.95 39.98 -13.13
C GLU A 240 -20.42 39.72 -13.50
N ALA A 241 -20.97 40.61 -14.33
CA ALA A 241 -22.31 40.42 -14.89
C ALA A 241 -22.37 39.08 -15.65
N GLY A 242 -23.35 38.24 -15.34
CA GLY A 242 -23.55 36.93 -15.97
C GLY A 242 -22.66 35.81 -15.43
N ALA A 243 -21.89 36.05 -14.36
CA ALA A 243 -21.26 34.98 -13.59
C ALA A 243 -22.33 34.07 -12.97
N GLN A 244 -22.06 32.76 -13.00
CA GLN A 244 -22.94 31.72 -12.47
C GLN A 244 -22.65 31.55 -10.98
N ARG A 245 -23.68 31.58 -10.15
CA ARG A 245 -23.58 31.17 -8.74
C ARG A 245 -23.50 29.65 -8.66
N LEU A 246 -22.86 29.16 -7.61
CA LEU A 246 -22.78 27.72 -7.37
C LEU A 246 -24.16 27.22 -6.94
N ASN A 247 -24.70 26.25 -7.66
CA ASN A 247 -25.91 25.55 -7.22
C ASN A 247 -25.53 24.55 -6.13
N GLU A 248 -26.47 24.29 -5.21
CA GLU A 248 -26.31 23.21 -4.23
C GLU A 248 -25.92 21.91 -4.93
N TYR A 249 -24.83 21.30 -4.47
CA TYR A 249 -24.32 20.04 -4.97
C TYR A 249 -24.16 19.07 -3.80
N GLU A 250 -24.94 18.00 -3.82
CA GLU A 250 -24.71 16.87 -2.94
C GLU A 250 -23.57 16.02 -3.53
N ALA A 251 -22.35 16.26 -3.06
CA ALA A 251 -21.24 15.39 -3.38
C ALA A 251 -21.45 14.00 -2.78
N PRO A 252 -21.09 12.91 -3.49
CA PRO A 252 -20.94 11.63 -2.82
C PRO A 252 -19.91 11.82 -1.70
N PRO A 253 -20.19 11.34 -0.47
CA PRO A 253 -19.36 11.63 0.68
C PRO A 253 -17.94 11.06 0.46
N VAL A 254 -16.92 11.89 0.65
CA VAL A 254 -15.55 11.39 0.81
C VAL A 254 -15.51 10.66 2.14
N LEU A 255 -15.27 9.35 2.09
CA LEU A 255 -15.21 8.52 3.28
C LEU A 255 -13.91 8.85 4.05
N THR A 256 -14.08 9.30 5.29
CA THR A 256 -13.03 9.68 6.23
C THR A 256 -13.34 9.05 7.59
N ALA A 257 -12.41 9.17 8.54
CA ALA A 257 -12.61 8.75 9.94
C ALA A 257 -13.77 9.49 10.64
N GLY A 258 -14.39 10.50 10.03
CA GLY A 258 -15.57 11.21 10.53
C GLY A 258 -16.87 10.95 9.78
N SER A 259 -16.86 10.22 8.65
CA SER A 259 -18.06 10.08 7.80
C SER A 259 -19.15 9.23 8.48
N HIS A 260 -20.42 9.60 8.31
CA HIS A 260 -21.56 8.86 8.89
C HIS A 260 -21.95 7.63 8.05
N ASP A 261 -21.87 7.72 6.72
CA ASP A 261 -22.26 6.65 5.78
C ASP A 261 -21.12 5.68 5.45
N ARG A 262 -20.49 5.11 6.48
CA ARG A 262 -19.44 4.10 6.27
C ARG A 262 -20.07 2.74 6.00
N PRO A 263 -19.52 1.94 5.06
CA PRO A 263 -19.92 0.54 4.89
C PRO A 263 -19.75 -0.30 6.16
N GLY A 264 -18.84 0.12 7.06
CA GLY A 264 -18.43 -0.66 8.21
C GLY A 264 -17.31 -1.63 7.85
N TYR A 265 -16.91 -2.49 8.78
CA TYR A 265 -15.98 -3.58 8.46
C TYR A 265 -16.62 -4.60 7.51
N LEU A 266 -15.79 -5.24 6.69
CA LEU A 266 -16.22 -6.48 6.04
C LEU A 266 -16.46 -7.55 7.12
N ALA A 267 -17.72 -7.91 7.32
CA ALA A 267 -18.11 -8.81 8.40
C ALA A 267 -17.56 -10.24 8.20
N ALA A 268 -17.02 -10.82 9.26
CA ALA A 268 -16.52 -12.19 9.28
C ALA A 268 -17.64 -13.19 8.93
N GLY A 269 -17.38 -14.07 7.95
CA GLY A 269 -18.32 -15.10 7.53
C GLY A 269 -19.45 -14.59 6.63
N SER A 270 -19.38 -13.35 6.16
CA SER A 270 -20.37 -12.78 5.23
C SER A 270 -20.30 -13.43 3.85
N ALA A 271 -21.40 -13.33 3.09
CA ALA A 271 -21.45 -13.79 1.70
C ALA A 271 -20.48 -13.02 0.79
N ALA A 272 -20.24 -11.73 1.09
CA ALA A 272 -19.24 -10.92 0.39
C ALA A 272 -17.83 -11.53 0.51
N ALA A 273 -17.50 -12.09 1.68
CA ALA A 273 -16.24 -12.78 1.94
C ALA A 273 -16.25 -14.28 1.60
N ALA A 274 -17.25 -14.78 0.86
CA ALA A 274 -17.47 -16.21 0.63
C ALA A 274 -17.42 -17.06 1.92
N GLY A 275 -17.92 -16.50 3.03
CA GLY A 275 -17.95 -17.17 4.32
C GLY A 275 -16.60 -17.22 5.06
N ALA A 276 -15.53 -16.60 4.54
CA ALA A 276 -14.24 -16.53 5.23
C ALA A 276 -14.33 -15.67 6.51
N ARG A 277 -13.67 -16.11 7.59
CA ARG A 277 -13.58 -15.37 8.86
C ARG A 277 -12.14 -15.02 9.22
N HIS A 278 -11.28 -16.03 9.23
CA HIS A 278 -9.89 -15.95 9.64
C HIS A 278 -9.01 -16.65 8.59
N ILE A 279 -8.34 -15.82 7.79
CA ILE A 279 -7.53 -16.22 6.65
C ILE A 279 -6.06 -16.26 7.09
N VAL A 280 -5.47 -17.44 7.24
CA VAL A 280 -4.02 -17.53 7.51
C VAL A 280 -3.23 -17.62 6.21
N LEU A 281 -2.22 -16.78 6.09
CA LEU A 281 -1.32 -16.74 4.94
C LEU A 281 -0.18 -17.72 5.17
N LEU A 282 -0.05 -18.69 4.27
CA LEU A 282 0.94 -19.76 4.36
C LEU A 282 1.90 -19.68 3.17
N PRO A 283 3.10 -19.12 3.39
CA PRO A 283 4.13 -19.08 2.36
C PRO A 283 4.63 -20.48 2.01
N PHE A 284 4.79 -20.78 0.72
CA PHE A 284 5.31 -22.05 0.22
C PHE A 284 6.24 -21.84 -1.00
N GLY A 285 6.80 -22.91 -1.56
CA GLY A 285 7.60 -22.84 -2.79
C GLY A 285 9.09 -22.95 -2.51
N TYR A 286 9.90 -22.02 -3.06
CA TYR A 286 11.37 -22.14 -3.09
C TYR A 286 12.10 -21.09 -2.21
N PRO A 287 11.97 -21.15 -0.87
CA PRO A 287 12.82 -20.37 0.02
C PRO A 287 14.27 -20.92 0.04
N PRO A 288 15.23 -20.17 0.63
CA PRO A 288 16.63 -20.62 0.74
C PRO A 288 16.83 -21.96 1.46
N GLU A 289 15.93 -22.27 2.41
CA GLU A 289 15.84 -23.54 3.15
C GLU A 289 14.58 -24.28 2.65
N PRO A 290 14.69 -25.18 1.66
CA PRO A 290 13.54 -25.74 0.94
C PRO A 290 12.45 -26.32 1.85
N GLU A 291 12.84 -27.01 2.93
CA GLU A 291 11.96 -27.64 3.92
C GLU A 291 10.98 -26.67 4.60
N ARG A 292 11.28 -25.36 4.58
CA ARG A 292 10.38 -24.33 5.10
C ARG A 292 9.22 -24.05 4.14
N GLY A 293 9.45 -24.21 2.84
CA GLY A 293 8.46 -23.98 1.79
C GLY A 293 7.60 -25.21 1.48
N GLU A 294 7.95 -26.37 2.01
CA GLU A 294 7.19 -27.61 1.86
C GLU A 294 6.21 -27.79 3.02
N TRP A 295 4.93 -28.01 2.73
CA TRP A 295 3.94 -28.30 3.76
C TRP A 295 3.47 -29.75 3.71
N THR A 296 3.56 -30.42 4.86
CA THR A 296 3.02 -31.76 5.11
C THR A 296 1.72 -31.69 5.92
N ALA A 297 0.98 -32.79 6.02
CA ALA A 297 -0.26 -32.83 6.80
C ALA A 297 -0.01 -32.47 8.28
N GLN A 298 1.12 -32.92 8.84
CA GLN A 298 1.53 -32.58 10.20
C GLN A 298 1.82 -31.08 10.37
N ASP A 299 2.40 -30.43 9.36
CA ASP A 299 2.62 -28.98 9.40
C ASP A 299 1.29 -28.20 9.39
N TYR A 300 0.29 -28.67 8.63
CA TYR A 300 -1.02 -28.02 8.50
C TYR A 300 -1.94 -28.26 9.69
N LEU A 301 -1.82 -29.39 10.39
CA LEU A 301 -2.74 -29.75 11.48
C LEU A 301 -2.98 -28.62 12.50
N PRO A 302 -1.95 -27.92 13.04
CA PRO A 302 -2.16 -26.80 13.98
C PRO A 302 -2.78 -25.55 13.35
N TYR A 303 -2.88 -25.46 12.02
CA TYR A 303 -3.53 -24.35 11.32
C TYR A 303 -5.00 -24.64 11.03
N VAL A 304 -5.35 -25.88 10.73
CA VAL A 304 -6.74 -26.29 10.51
C VAL A 304 -7.46 -26.53 11.84
N ALA A 305 -6.77 -27.08 12.84
CA ALA A 305 -7.30 -27.37 14.16
C ALA A 305 -6.46 -26.72 15.26
N TYR A 306 -7.12 -26.28 16.32
CA TYR A 306 -6.46 -25.94 17.57
C TYR A 306 -6.05 -27.25 18.24
N VAL A 307 -4.76 -27.40 18.52
CA VAL A 307 -4.21 -28.66 19.06
C VAL A 307 -3.75 -28.52 20.50
N SER A 308 -3.86 -29.61 21.27
CA SER A 308 -3.26 -29.75 22.60
C SER A 308 -1.72 -29.76 22.56
N GLU A 309 -1.06 -29.80 23.72
CA GLU A 309 0.40 -29.93 23.83
C GLU A 309 0.92 -31.25 23.25
N ASP A 310 0.12 -32.32 23.32
CA ASP A 310 0.40 -33.62 22.70
C ASP A 310 -0.07 -33.71 21.23
N GLY A 311 -0.47 -32.59 20.61
CA GLY A 311 -0.79 -32.50 19.19
C GLY A 311 -2.17 -33.04 18.79
N LYS A 312 -3.08 -33.26 19.74
CA LYS A 312 -4.45 -33.73 19.46
C LYS A 312 -5.34 -32.55 19.05
N PRO A 313 -6.12 -32.67 17.97
CA PRO A 313 -7.15 -31.68 17.63
C PRO A 313 -8.19 -31.54 18.75
N LEU A 314 -8.45 -30.31 19.19
CA LEU A 314 -9.40 -29.95 20.25
C LEU A 314 -10.57 -29.09 19.74
N ASP A 315 -10.32 -28.23 18.76
CA ASP A 315 -11.32 -27.34 18.13
C ASP A 315 -10.82 -26.94 16.72
N TRP A 316 -11.63 -26.23 15.96
CA TRP A 316 -11.20 -25.59 14.71
C TRP A 316 -10.34 -24.36 14.99
N MET A 317 -9.34 -24.13 14.14
CA MET A 317 -8.45 -22.96 14.21
C MET A 317 -8.79 -21.95 13.10
N PHE A 318 -8.01 -21.89 12.02
CA PHE A 318 -8.31 -21.01 10.89
C PHE A 318 -9.32 -21.68 9.96
N ASP A 319 -10.39 -20.97 9.58
CA ASP A 319 -11.41 -21.52 8.67
C ASP A 319 -11.01 -21.40 7.20
N THR A 320 -10.04 -20.53 6.89
CA THR A 320 -9.59 -20.25 5.54
C THR A 320 -8.06 -20.24 5.47
N ILE A 321 -7.52 -20.96 4.48
CA ILE A 321 -6.08 -21.01 4.19
C ILE A 321 -5.81 -20.29 2.88
N LEU A 322 -4.84 -19.38 2.89
CA LEU A 322 -4.34 -18.72 1.69
C LEU A 322 -2.91 -19.21 1.40
N LEU A 323 -2.71 -19.85 0.26
CA LEU A 323 -1.40 -20.34 -0.16
C LEU A 323 -0.67 -19.26 -0.98
N CYS A 324 0.40 -18.72 -0.41
CA CYS A 324 1.25 -17.72 -1.06
C CYS A 324 2.55 -18.33 -1.58
N PRO A 325 2.87 -18.28 -2.88
CA PRO A 325 4.21 -18.65 -3.31
C PRO A 325 5.25 -17.65 -2.78
N GLN A 326 6.43 -18.16 -2.46
CA GLN A 326 7.63 -17.34 -2.43
C GLN A 326 7.98 -16.86 -3.82
N SER A 327 8.56 -15.67 -3.90
CA SER A 327 8.81 -15.05 -5.19
C SER A 327 9.92 -15.74 -5.99
N ALA A 328 10.89 -16.41 -5.35
CA ALA A 328 11.99 -17.06 -6.06
C ALA A 328 11.57 -18.40 -6.69
N THR A 329 12.17 -18.74 -7.82
CA THR A 329 11.99 -20.03 -8.52
C THR A 329 13.32 -20.78 -8.68
N PRO A 330 13.31 -22.10 -8.94
CA PRO A 330 14.54 -22.88 -9.11
C PRO A 330 15.45 -22.44 -10.26
N SER A 331 14.90 -21.77 -11.28
CA SER A 331 15.68 -21.20 -12.39
C SER A 331 16.53 -19.98 -11.97
N GLY A 332 16.24 -19.43 -10.78
CA GLY A 332 16.82 -18.17 -10.31
C GLY A 332 16.09 -16.92 -10.82
N HIS A 333 14.95 -17.10 -11.48
CA HIS A 333 13.98 -16.04 -11.75
C HIS A 333 13.09 -15.78 -10.51
N VAL A 334 12.27 -14.73 -10.63
CA VAL A 334 11.38 -14.24 -9.59
C VAL A 334 10.00 -14.01 -10.18
N LEU A 335 8.98 -14.64 -9.59
CA LEU A 335 7.56 -14.57 -10.00
C LEU A 335 7.07 -13.13 -10.12
N SER A 336 7.49 -12.25 -9.20
CA SER A 336 7.20 -10.81 -9.21
C SER A 336 8.48 -9.99 -9.24
N SER A 337 9.23 -10.09 -10.35
CA SER A 337 10.48 -9.34 -10.55
C SER A 337 10.24 -7.89 -10.99
N ASN A 338 11.08 -6.98 -10.51
CA ASN A 338 11.21 -5.61 -11.05
C ASN A 338 12.37 -5.48 -12.07
N SER A 339 13.03 -6.59 -12.40
CA SER A 339 14.15 -6.65 -13.33
C SER A 339 13.83 -7.58 -14.51
N PRO A 340 14.00 -7.13 -15.77
CA PRO A 340 13.68 -7.94 -16.94
C PRO A 340 14.42 -9.29 -16.95
N GLY A 341 15.73 -9.30 -16.64
CA GLY A 341 16.55 -10.51 -16.68
C GLY A 341 16.32 -11.47 -15.50
N LYS A 342 15.37 -11.16 -14.62
CA LYS A 342 14.96 -11.99 -13.48
C LYS A 342 13.46 -12.25 -13.48
N ALA A 343 12.70 -11.71 -14.44
CA ALA A 343 11.27 -11.92 -14.49
C ALA A 343 10.98 -13.38 -14.87
N ALA A 344 10.10 -14.01 -14.10
CA ALA A 344 9.66 -15.37 -14.35
C ALA A 344 9.01 -15.51 -15.73
N ASP A 345 9.33 -16.61 -16.40
CA ASP A 345 8.74 -17.00 -17.68
C ASP A 345 7.63 -18.05 -17.48
N ARG A 346 7.10 -18.57 -18.59
CA ARG A 346 6.06 -19.61 -18.57
C ARG A 346 6.51 -20.89 -17.87
N ALA A 347 7.79 -21.28 -17.98
CA ALA A 347 8.29 -22.49 -17.33
C ALA A 347 8.36 -22.32 -15.80
N ASP A 348 8.70 -21.12 -15.33
CA ASP A 348 8.63 -20.78 -13.91
C ASP A 348 7.20 -20.82 -13.36
N TRP A 349 6.22 -20.34 -14.15
CA TRP A 349 4.81 -20.40 -13.76
C TRP A 349 4.26 -21.83 -13.78
N GLU A 350 4.70 -22.65 -14.74
CA GLU A 350 4.42 -24.08 -14.78
C GLU A 350 5.01 -24.81 -13.56
N TRP A 351 6.24 -24.48 -13.17
CA TRP A 351 6.83 -24.99 -11.92
C TRP A 351 5.99 -24.60 -10.70
N TYR A 352 5.56 -23.34 -10.60
CA TYR A 352 4.70 -22.87 -9.51
C TYR A 352 3.39 -23.67 -9.43
N LEU A 353 2.73 -23.90 -10.56
CA LEU A 353 1.54 -24.75 -10.64
C LEU A 353 1.83 -26.19 -10.18
N ASN A 354 2.96 -26.76 -10.60
CA ASN A 354 3.36 -28.12 -10.21
C ASN A 354 3.65 -28.22 -8.71
N GLU A 355 4.26 -27.19 -8.13
CA GLU A 355 4.55 -27.12 -6.71
C GLU A 355 3.26 -27.00 -5.88
N ALA A 356 2.32 -26.15 -6.28
CA ALA A 356 1.03 -26.00 -5.57
C ALA A 356 0.21 -27.31 -5.50
N PHE A 357 0.30 -28.15 -6.55
CA PHE A 357 -0.38 -29.45 -6.65
C PHE A 357 0.58 -30.64 -6.49
N ARG A 358 1.72 -30.45 -5.82
CA ARG A 358 2.72 -31.51 -5.68
C ARG A 358 2.14 -32.70 -4.90
N PRO A 359 2.18 -33.94 -5.44
CA PRO A 359 1.63 -35.11 -4.75
C PRO A 359 2.17 -35.27 -3.32
N GLY A 360 1.27 -35.36 -2.34
CA GLY A 360 1.60 -35.54 -0.92
C GLY A 360 2.10 -34.29 -0.18
N TYR A 361 2.12 -33.13 -0.83
CA TYR A 361 2.51 -31.84 -0.24
C TYR A 361 1.48 -30.76 -0.57
N GLN A 362 1.65 -29.58 0.03
CA GLN A 362 0.85 -28.39 -0.26
C GLN A 362 -0.66 -28.66 -0.20
N LEU A 363 -1.39 -28.59 -1.31
CA LEU A 363 -2.84 -28.84 -1.32
C LEU A 363 -3.23 -30.28 -0.94
N ASP A 364 -2.45 -31.28 -1.38
CA ASP A 364 -2.72 -32.69 -1.02
C ASP A 364 -2.53 -32.91 0.49
N ALA A 365 -1.50 -32.27 1.07
CA ALA A 365 -1.24 -32.31 2.50
C ALA A 365 -2.29 -31.54 3.32
N LEU A 366 -2.80 -30.43 2.79
CA LEU A 366 -3.87 -29.67 3.42
C LEU A 366 -5.19 -30.45 3.44
N GLU A 367 -5.52 -31.14 2.34
CA GLU A 367 -6.68 -32.05 2.25
C GLU A 367 -6.58 -33.14 3.33
N GLU A 368 -5.41 -33.77 3.46
CA GLU A 368 -5.19 -34.81 4.46
C GLU A 368 -5.35 -34.27 5.89
N ALA A 369 -4.72 -33.13 6.22
CA ALA A 369 -4.84 -32.52 7.54
C ALA A 369 -6.28 -32.09 7.87
N ALA A 370 -7.01 -31.54 6.89
CA ALA A 370 -8.42 -31.20 7.04
C ALA A 370 -9.27 -32.44 7.29
N GLY A 371 -8.99 -33.56 6.61
CA GLY A 371 -9.62 -34.85 6.85
C GLY A 371 -9.39 -35.39 8.27
N GLN A 372 -8.13 -35.37 8.73
CA GLN A 372 -7.75 -35.78 10.09
C GLN A 372 -8.46 -34.94 11.16
N ALA A 373 -8.48 -33.61 11.01
CA ALA A 373 -9.19 -32.72 11.91
C ALA A 373 -10.70 -32.99 11.90
N LYS A 374 -11.28 -33.21 10.72
CA LYS A 374 -12.72 -33.50 10.55
C LYS A 374 -13.15 -34.77 11.28
N GLU A 375 -12.33 -35.82 11.19
CA GLU A 375 -12.55 -37.09 11.89
C GLU A 375 -12.43 -36.90 13.40
N ALA A 376 -11.34 -36.28 13.86
CA ALA A 376 -11.10 -36.05 15.29
C ALA A 376 -12.18 -35.18 15.96
N LEU A 377 -12.71 -34.19 15.24
CA LEU A 377 -13.74 -33.26 15.74
C LEU A 377 -15.18 -33.70 15.41
N ASN A 378 -15.37 -34.89 14.81
CA ASN A 378 -16.67 -35.44 14.43
C ASN A 378 -17.55 -34.46 13.62
N ALA A 379 -16.96 -33.85 12.58
CA ALA A 379 -17.57 -32.75 11.83
C ALA A 379 -17.69 -33.05 10.32
N PRO A 380 -18.40 -34.12 9.91
CA PRO A 380 -18.28 -34.71 8.56
C PRO A 380 -18.63 -33.78 7.39
N GLY A 381 -19.39 -32.71 7.62
CA GLY A 381 -19.77 -31.71 6.60
C GLY A 381 -18.85 -30.48 6.53
N TYR A 382 -17.87 -30.35 7.42
CA TYR A 382 -16.96 -29.21 7.40
C TYR A 382 -15.94 -29.32 6.27
N ARG A 383 -15.71 -28.20 5.58
CA ARG A 383 -14.64 -28.04 4.58
C ARG A 383 -13.81 -26.81 4.92
N VAL A 384 -12.50 -26.93 4.83
CA VAL A 384 -11.57 -25.81 4.98
C VAL A 384 -11.59 -25.00 3.69
N LYS A 385 -11.76 -23.68 3.80
CA LYS A 385 -11.76 -22.81 2.63
C LYS A 385 -10.33 -22.57 2.17
N VAL A 386 -10.14 -22.49 0.86
CA VAL A 386 -8.84 -22.28 0.23
C VAL A 386 -8.89 -21.08 -0.69
N ILE A 387 -7.86 -20.25 -0.60
CA ILE A 387 -7.56 -19.17 -1.52
C ILE A 387 -6.22 -19.49 -2.18
N LEU A 388 -6.21 -19.52 -3.52
CA LEU A 388 -5.00 -19.70 -4.32
C LEU A 388 -4.48 -18.34 -4.79
N THR A 389 -3.22 -18.26 -5.19
CA THR A 389 -2.60 -16.96 -5.53
C THR A 389 -2.37 -16.81 -7.03
N LEU A 390 -2.87 -15.71 -7.61
CA LEU A 390 -2.48 -15.23 -8.93
C LEU A 390 -1.26 -14.32 -8.78
N VAL A 391 -0.19 -14.66 -9.49
CA VAL A 391 1.04 -13.87 -9.53
C VAL A 391 0.99 -12.90 -10.71
N ASN A 392 1.48 -11.68 -10.52
CA ASN A 392 1.46 -10.65 -11.57
C ASN A 392 2.25 -11.08 -12.80
N ALA A 393 1.68 -10.90 -13.99
CA ALA A 393 2.41 -10.75 -15.24
C ALA A 393 3.13 -9.38 -15.32
N PRO A 394 4.41 -9.24 -14.93
CA PRO A 394 5.00 -7.92 -14.71
C PRO A 394 5.29 -7.23 -16.06
N PRO A 395 5.01 -5.93 -16.23
CA PRO A 395 5.15 -5.20 -17.51
C PRO A 395 6.62 -4.97 -17.94
N ILE A 396 7.55 -5.67 -17.31
CA ILE A 396 8.98 -5.66 -17.60
C ILE A 396 9.45 -6.97 -18.26
N GLN A 397 8.61 -8.01 -18.24
CA GLN A 397 8.89 -9.29 -18.89
C GLN A 397 8.77 -9.15 -20.42
N ARG A 398 9.76 -9.67 -21.14
CA ARG A 398 9.91 -9.52 -22.59
C ARG A 398 9.83 -10.82 -23.38
N GLN A 399 9.98 -11.97 -22.70
CA GLN A 399 10.03 -13.29 -23.30
C GLN A 399 9.34 -14.29 -22.36
N PHE A 400 8.05 -14.09 -22.10
CA PHE A 400 7.30 -14.97 -21.21
C PHE A 400 7.15 -16.38 -21.80
N GLY A 401 6.87 -16.47 -23.10
CA GLY A 401 6.69 -17.71 -23.83
C GLY A 401 5.23 -18.03 -24.13
N ASP A 402 5.01 -18.73 -25.25
CA ASP A 402 3.71 -18.95 -25.91
C ASP A 402 2.66 -19.60 -25.00
N VAL A 403 1.62 -18.84 -24.63
CA VAL A 403 0.45 -19.33 -23.87
C VAL A 403 -0.83 -19.42 -24.69
N ASN A 404 -0.88 -18.79 -25.87
CA ASN A 404 -2.06 -18.78 -26.72
C ASN A 404 -1.99 -19.79 -27.90
N GLY A 405 -0.83 -20.41 -28.11
CA GLY A 405 -0.56 -21.42 -29.14
C GLY A 405 -0.31 -20.86 -30.54
N ASP A 406 0.01 -19.57 -30.67
CA ASP A 406 0.26 -18.92 -31.97
C ASP A 406 1.71 -19.07 -32.47
N GLY A 407 2.58 -19.69 -31.68
CA GLY A 407 3.99 -19.94 -31.99
C GLY A 407 4.92 -18.74 -31.73
N GLN A 408 4.43 -17.66 -31.12
CA GLN A 408 5.22 -16.49 -30.73
C GLN A 408 5.26 -16.32 -29.20
N PRO A 409 6.41 -15.94 -28.63
CA PRO A 409 6.47 -15.65 -27.20
C PRO A 409 5.85 -14.30 -26.87
N GLU A 410 5.09 -14.27 -25.78
CA GLU A 410 4.43 -13.10 -25.25
C GLU A 410 5.47 -12.17 -24.60
N SER A 411 5.33 -10.88 -24.88
CA SER A 411 6.03 -9.81 -24.18
C SER A 411 5.01 -8.94 -23.46
N PHE A 412 5.25 -8.71 -22.18
CA PHE A 412 4.42 -7.85 -21.32
C PHE A 412 4.92 -6.40 -21.32
N ASP A 413 6.07 -6.15 -21.97
CA ASP A 413 6.69 -4.84 -22.03
C ASP A 413 6.04 -3.97 -23.10
N TYR A 414 5.13 -3.08 -22.69
CA TYR A 414 4.45 -2.14 -23.59
C TYR A 414 5.39 -1.21 -24.37
N ARG A 415 6.63 -1.03 -23.91
CA ARG A 415 7.65 -0.24 -24.63
C ARG A 415 8.25 -1.03 -25.81
N GLN A 416 8.09 -2.35 -25.83
CA GLN A 416 8.55 -3.23 -26.89
C GLN A 416 7.46 -3.52 -27.93
N VAL A 417 6.26 -3.85 -27.47
CA VAL A 417 5.17 -4.33 -28.35
C VAL A 417 3.98 -3.39 -28.45
N GLY A 418 3.99 -2.26 -27.73
CA GLY A 418 2.86 -1.34 -27.64
C GLY A 418 1.86 -1.72 -26.54
N ARG A 419 1.03 -0.74 -26.14
CA ARG A 419 0.11 -0.85 -25.00
C ARG A 419 -0.92 -1.96 -25.14
N GLU A 420 -1.67 -1.94 -26.25
CA GLU A 420 -2.75 -2.89 -26.51
C GLU A 420 -2.23 -4.34 -26.56
N GLN A 421 -1.15 -4.58 -27.30
CA GLN A 421 -0.57 -5.92 -27.41
C GLN A 421 0.03 -6.40 -26.09
N ALA A 422 0.75 -5.54 -25.34
CA ALA A 422 1.28 -5.91 -24.03
C ALA A 422 0.17 -6.25 -23.03
N LEU A 423 -0.93 -5.47 -23.01
CA LEU A 423 -2.09 -5.78 -22.18
C LEU A 423 -2.70 -7.12 -22.57
N ALA A 424 -2.92 -7.38 -23.86
CA ALA A 424 -3.46 -8.64 -24.35
C ALA A 424 -2.56 -9.84 -23.96
N HIS A 425 -1.24 -9.71 -24.11
CA HIS A 425 -0.27 -10.73 -23.72
C HIS A 425 -0.30 -11.01 -22.20
N ARG A 426 -0.35 -9.95 -21.37
CA ARG A 426 -0.46 -10.10 -19.91
C ARG A 426 -1.74 -10.83 -19.52
N LEU A 427 -2.87 -10.44 -20.11
CA LEU A 427 -4.17 -11.08 -19.85
C LEU A 427 -4.20 -12.53 -20.33
N ALA A 428 -3.56 -12.85 -21.45
CA ALA A 428 -3.44 -14.23 -21.93
C ALA A 428 -2.67 -15.10 -20.91
N ALA A 429 -1.58 -14.58 -20.33
CA ALA A 429 -0.79 -15.29 -19.33
C ALA A 429 -1.56 -15.52 -18.03
N GLU A 430 -2.21 -14.48 -17.48
CA GLU A 430 -3.07 -14.61 -16.28
C GLU A 430 -4.20 -15.61 -16.51
N LYS A 431 -4.84 -15.54 -17.69
CA LYS A 431 -5.91 -16.46 -18.07
C LYS A 431 -5.43 -17.89 -18.19
N TRP A 432 -4.24 -18.11 -18.72
CA TRP A 432 -3.62 -19.43 -18.77
C TRP A 432 -3.37 -19.96 -17.35
N LEU A 433 -2.73 -19.17 -16.47
CA LEU A 433 -2.45 -19.54 -15.08
C LEU A 433 -3.72 -19.90 -14.31
N PHE A 434 -4.73 -19.03 -14.39
CA PHE A 434 -6.01 -19.23 -13.72
C PHE A 434 -6.73 -20.49 -14.22
N ASN A 435 -6.78 -20.71 -15.54
CA ASN A 435 -7.41 -21.90 -16.10
C ASN A 435 -6.67 -23.19 -15.71
N GLU A 436 -5.35 -23.17 -15.60
CA GLU A 436 -4.57 -24.31 -15.13
C GLU A 436 -4.82 -24.61 -13.65
N PHE A 437 -4.87 -23.59 -12.78
CA PHE A 437 -5.30 -23.77 -11.39
C PHE A 437 -6.69 -24.39 -11.32
N TRP A 438 -7.64 -23.84 -12.08
CA TRP A 438 -9.01 -24.32 -12.11
C TRP A 438 -9.09 -25.78 -12.58
N ARG A 439 -8.42 -26.12 -13.70
CA ARG A 439 -8.41 -27.47 -14.26
C ARG A 439 -7.86 -28.48 -13.25
N ARG A 440 -6.67 -28.21 -12.69
CA ARG A 440 -6.01 -29.09 -11.73
C ARG A 440 -6.81 -29.25 -10.44
N TRP A 441 -7.44 -28.17 -9.94
CA TRP A 441 -8.34 -28.25 -8.79
C TRP A 441 -9.51 -29.20 -9.03
N GLN A 442 -10.17 -29.09 -10.18
CA GLN A 442 -11.29 -29.96 -10.54
C GLN A 442 -10.86 -31.42 -10.70
N GLU A 443 -9.70 -31.68 -11.31
CA GLU A 443 -9.14 -33.02 -11.47
C GLU A 443 -8.78 -33.69 -10.14
N ARG A 444 -8.30 -32.90 -9.16
CA ARG A 444 -7.97 -33.41 -7.82
C ARG A 444 -9.20 -33.81 -7.01
N GLY A 445 -10.32 -33.11 -7.18
CA GLY A 445 -11.58 -33.48 -6.55
C GLY A 445 -11.52 -33.51 -5.02
N TYR A 446 -10.85 -32.54 -4.40
CA TYR A 446 -10.70 -32.43 -2.94
C TYR A 446 -12.04 -32.51 -2.21
N GLN A 447 -12.14 -33.39 -1.21
CA GLN A 447 -13.35 -33.69 -0.45
C GLN A 447 -13.46 -32.89 0.84
N HIS A 448 -12.33 -32.36 1.35
CA HIS A 448 -12.24 -31.63 2.61
C HIS A 448 -11.90 -30.15 2.42
N LEU A 449 -11.55 -29.75 1.20
CA LEU A 449 -11.25 -28.35 0.86
C LEU A 449 -12.30 -27.73 -0.05
N GLU A 450 -12.53 -26.44 0.07
CA GLU A 450 -13.41 -25.64 -0.80
C GLU A 450 -12.64 -24.45 -1.37
N LEU A 451 -12.50 -24.35 -2.70
CA LEU A 451 -11.88 -23.19 -3.33
C LEU A 451 -12.89 -22.03 -3.36
N ILE A 452 -12.60 -20.97 -2.63
CA ILE A 452 -13.49 -19.79 -2.54
C ILE A 452 -13.02 -18.61 -3.37
N GLY A 453 -11.75 -18.61 -3.78
CA GLY A 453 -11.24 -17.53 -4.60
C GLY A 453 -9.76 -17.50 -4.85
N PHE A 454 -9.34 -16.38 -5.42
CA PHE A 454 -7.96 -16.10 -5.74
C PHE A 454 -7.49 -14.80 -5.09
N TYR A 455 -6.27 -14.83 -4.56
CA TYR A 455 -5.55 -13.68 -4.03
C TYR A 455 -4.70 -13.05 -5.13
N TRP A 456 -4.77 -11.74 -5.27
CA TRP A 456 -3.87 -10.95 -6.11
C TRP A 456 -2.56 -10.70 -5.38
N HIS A 457 -1.48 -11.36 -5.82
CA HIS A 457 -0.19 -11.34 -5.12
C HIS A 457 0.41 -9.93 -4.92
N PRO A 458 0.35 -9.00 -5.89
CA PRO A 458 0.85 -7.64 -5.68
C PRO A 458 0.07 -6.90 -4.61
N GLU A 459 0.77 -6.43 -3.58
CA GLU A 459 0.20 -5.66 -2.46
C GLU A 459 -0.03 -4.16 -2.82
N SER A 460 0.07 -3.80 -4.11
CA SER A 460 -0.16 -2.45 -4.65
C SER A 460 -0.55 -2.54 -6.13
N ILE A 461 -1.38 -1.62 -6.61
CA ILE A 461 -1.60 -1.46 -8.05
C ILE A 461 -0.36 -0.80 -8.67
N GLY A 462 0.13 -1.34 -9.80
CA GLY A 462 1.37 -0.94 -10.46
C GLY A 462 1.20 0.25 -11.41
N PHE A 463 0.55 1.34 -10.98
CA PHE A 463 0.37 2.54 -11.84
C PHE A 463 1.70 3.10 -12.35
N ALA A 464 2.77 3.01 -11.56
CA ALA A 464 4.10 3.46 -11.97
C ALA A 464 4.78 2.48 -12.94
N ASP A 465 4.28 1.26 -13.08
CA ASP A 465 4.91 0.21 -13.90
C ASP A 465 4.29 0.12 -15.29
N SER A 466 2.98 0.35 -15.40
CA SER A 466 2.27 0.34 -16.68
C SER A 466 1.13 1.38 -16.74
N PRO A 467 0.90 2.03 -17.90
CA PRO A 467 -0.29 2.85 -18.14
C PRO A 467 -1.62 2.07 -18.07
N ASP A 468 -1.58 0.75 -18.22
CA ASP A 468 -2.76 -0.09 -18.35
C ASP A 468 -2.97 -1.02 -17.14
N ASP A 469 -2.25 -0.78 -16.03
CA ASP A 469 -2.30 -1.68 -14.86
C ASP A 469 -3.66 -1.67 -14.15
N GLU A 470 -4.34 -0.52 -14.13
CA GLU A 470 -5.72 -0.41 -13.62
C GLU A 470 -6.67 -1.34 -14.39
N LEU A 471 -6.68 -1.22 -15.71
CA LEU A 471 -7.53 -2.02 -16.58
C LEU A 471 -7.16 -3.50 -16.51
N PHE A 472 -5.87 -3.80 -16.47
CA PHE A 472 -5.37 -5.17 -16.33
C PHE A 472 -5.95 -5.87 -15.10
N VAL A 473 -5.88 -5.24 -13.93
CA VAL A 473 -6.41 -5.83 -12.68
C VAL A 473 -7.94 -5.96 -12.74
N GLN A 474 -8.65 -5.00 -13.34
CA GLN A 474 -10.11 -5.09 -13.53
C GLN A 474 -10.52 -6.28 -14.42
N GLU A 475 -9.77 -6.55 -15.50
CA GLU A 475 -10.04 -7.70 -16.37
C GLU A 475 -9.70 -9.03 -15.69
N VAL A 476 -8.64 -9.09 -14.87
CA VAL A 476 -8.34 -10.26 -14.03
C VAL A 476 -9.47 -10.52 -13.03
N ALA A 477 -10.00 -9.48 -12.39
CA ALA A 477 -11.13 -9.61 -11.48
C ALA A 477 -12.36 -10.21 -12.17
N LYS A 478 -12.73 -9.71 -13.37
CA LYS A 478 -13.83 -10.25 -14.17
C LYS A 478 -13.65 -11.75 -14.45
N MET A 479 -12.45 -12.16 -14.84
CA MET A 479 -12.13 -13.57 -15.09
C MET A 479 -12.35 -14.45 -13.84
N VAL A 480 -11.97 -13.98 -12.65
CA VAL A 480 -12.23 -14.69 -11.40
C VAL A 480 -13.73 -14.79 -11.14
N HIS A 481 -14.48 -13.70 -11.32
CA HIS A 481 -15.93 -13.64 -11.12
C HIS A 481 -16.73 -14.52 -12.08
N GLU A 482 -16.28 -14.70 -13.32
CA GLU A 482 -16.90 -15.60 -14.30
C GLU A 482 -16.99 -17.06 -13.82
N ARG A 483 -16.15 -17.47 -12.85
CA ARG A 483 -16.22 -18.79 -12.21
C ARG A 483 -17.00 -18.81 -10.89
N GLY A 484 -17.65 -17.70 -10.53
CA GLY A 484 -18.37 -17.56 -9.26
C GLY A 484 -17.46 -17.47 -8.03
N LEU A 485 -16.17 -17.22 -8.24
CA LEU A 485 -15.16 -17.11 -7.19
C LEU A 485 -14.99 -15.65 -6.73
N LYS A 486 -14.38 -15.47 -5.56
CA LYS A 486 -14.06 -14.15 -5.01
C LYS A 486 -12.62 -13.72 -5.30
N PHE A 487 -12.41 -12.42 -5.52
CA PHE A 487 -11.10 -11.85 -5.75
C PHE A 487 -10.61 -11.11 -4.49
N PHE A 488 -9.52 -11.62 -3.91
CA PHE A 488 -8.97 -11.20 -2.62
C PHE A 488 -7.73 -10.33 -2.80
N TRP A 489 -7.53 -9.37 -1.91
CA TRP A 489 -6.37 -8.49 -1.88
C TRP A 489 -5.95 -8.11 -0.46
N ILE A 490 -4.66 -7.89 -0.28
CA ILE A 490 -4.04 -7.60 1.01
C ILE A 490 -3.03 -6.47 0.77
N PRO A 491 -3.49 -5.21 0.67
CA PRO A 491 -2.60 -4.08 0.44
C PRO A 491 -1.83 -3.67 1.69
N TYR A 492 -0.58 -3.24 1.49
CA TYR A 492 0.22 -2.63 2.55
C TYR A 492 -0.30 -1.23 2.92
N PHE A 493 0.09 -0.71 4.08
CA PHE A 493 -0.39 0.57 4.58
C PHE A 493 0.00 1.73 3.64
N GLY A 494 -1.01 2.34 3.01
CA GLY A 494 -0.82 3.42 2.05
C GLY A 494 -0.41 2.95 0.65
N ALA A 495 -0.61 1.67 0.31
CA ALA A 495 -0.39 1.15 -1.04
C ALA A 495 -1.24 1.86 -2.10
N ALA A 496 -0.72 1.95 -3.32
CA ALA A 496 -1.44 2.56 -4.42
C ALA A 496 -2.69 1.73 -4.74
N GLY A 497 -3.85 2.40 -4.87
CA GLY A 497 -5.14 1.75 -5.10
C GLY A 497 -5.83 1.23 -3.83
N SER A 498 -5.20 1.29 -2.65
CA SER A 498 -5.81 0.73 -1.43
C SER A 498 -7.04 1.52 -0.95
N TYR A 499 -7.06 2.84 -1.16
CA TYR A 499 -8.15 3.71 -0.73
C TYR A 499 -9.39 3.67 -1.65
N ASP A 500 -9.25 3.09 -2.83
CA ASP A 500 -10.27 2.93 -3.86
C ASP A 500 -10.33 1.48 -4.38
N TRP A 501 -9.96 0.53 -3.52
CA TRP A 501 -9.77 -0.89 -3.83
C TRP A 501 -10.96 -1.53 -4.58
N TYR A 502 -12.19 -1.17 -4.20
CA TYR A 502 -13.42 -1.68 -4.81
C TYR A 502 -13.53 -1.36 -6.31
N ARG A 503 -12.85 -0.32 -6.80
CA ARG A 503 -12.86 0.07 -8.22
C ARG A 503 -12.13 -0.92 -9.12
N TYR A 504 -11.28 -1.79 -8.55
CA TYR A 504 -10.49 -2.76 -9.29
C TYR A 504 -11.14 -4.14 -9.36
N GLY A 505 -12.34 -4.30 -8.80
CA GLY A 505 -13.10 -5.56 -8.85
C GLY A 505 -12.76 -6.57 -7.76
N PHE A 506 -11.95 -6.18 -6.77
CA PHE A 506 -11.77 -6.97 -5.56
C PHE A 506 -13.09 -7.09 -4.78
N ASP A 507 -13.36 -8.26 -4.21
CA ASP A 507 -14.49 -8.51 -3.30
C ASP A 507 -14.07 -8.35 -1.84
N VAL A 508 -12.81 -8.66 -1.53
CA VAL A 508 -12.27 -8.67 -0.18
C VAL A 508 -10.91 -7.99 -0.19
N ALA A 509 -10.76 -6.90 0.56
CA ALA A 509 -9.48 -6.30 0.84
C ALA A 509 -9.18 -6.35 2.36
N LEU A 510 -7.97 -6.76 2.73
CA LEU A 510 -7.50 -6.78 4.12
C LEU A 510 -6.34 -5.80 4.27
N LEU A 511 -6.58 -4.66 4.91
CA LEU A 511 -5.53 -3.64 5.03
C LEU A 511 -4.47 -4.10 6.03
N GLN A 512 -3.21 -4.15 5.60
CA GLN A 512 -2.08 -4.45 6.48
C GLN A 512 -1.61 -3.16 7.16
N PRO A 513 -1.51 -3.11 8.50
CA PRO A 513 -0.96 -1.95 9.18
C PRO A 513 0.56 -1.76 8.95
N ASN A 514 1.29 -2.85 8.66
CA ASN A 514 2.76 -2.90 8.68
C ASN A 514 3.38 -2.39 9.99
N TYR A 515 2.60 -2.35 11.07
CA TYR A 515 3.04 -1.87 12.37
C TYR A 515 4.09 -2.82 12.95
N MET A 516 3.94 -4.13 12.76
CA MET A 516 4.91 -5.14 13.21
C MET A 516 6.33 -4.86 12.67
N PHE A 517 6.43 -4.53 11.38
CA PHE A 517 7.71 -4.45 10.64
C PHE A 517 8.23 -3.02 10.42
N SER A 518 7.65 -2.01 11.07
CA SER A 518 8.07 -0.63 10.91
C SER A 518 8.25 0.12 12.23
N GLU A 519 8.78 1.35 12.14
CA GLU A 519 8.95 2.28 13.25
C GLU A 519 7.69 3.09 13.55
N SER A 520 6.55 2.76 12.93
CA SER A 520 5.29 3.44 13.22
C SER A 520 4.85 3.23 14.66
N GLU A 521 4.13 4.22 15.20
CA GLU A 521 3.54 4.16 16.53
C GLU A 521 2.25 3.31 16.56
N GLU A 522 1.83 2.86 17.75
CA GLU A 522 0.62 2.03 17.97
C GLU A 522 -0.64 2.66 17.34
N VAL A 523 -0.72 4.00 17.28
CA VAL A 523 -1.83 4.73 16.68
C VAL A 523 -2.11 4.32 15.23
N ARG A 524 -1.12 3.75 14.52
CA ARG A 524 -1.33 3.19 13.19
C ARG A 524 -2.42 2.12 13.17
N LEU A 525 -2.53 1.29 14.21
CA LEU A 525 -3.60 0.28 14.29
C LEU A 525 -4.98 0.92 14.35
N ARG A 526 -5.13 2.05 15.06
CA ARG A 526 -6.39 2.83 15.06
C ARG A 526 -6.67 3.41 13.67
N ILE A 527 -5.67 3.99 13.01
CA ILE A 527 -5.84 4.58 11.67
C ILE A 527 -6.21 3.49 10.65
N THR A 528 -5.57 2.31 10.70
CA THR A 528 -5.96 1.16 9.88
C THR A 528 -7.40 0.75 10.16
N ALA A 529 -7.81 0.71 11.43
CA ALA A 529 -9.17 0.38 11.81
C ALA A 529 -10.18 1.41 11.26
N ASP A 530 -9.87 2.71 11.30
CA ASP A 530 -10.70 3.78 10.74
C ASP A 530 -10.83 3.66 9.21
N ILE A 531 -9.71 3.42 8.50
CA ILE A 531 -9.71 3.20 7.05
C ILE A 531 -10.54 1.98 6.70
N ALA A 532 -10.30 0.86 7.37
CA ALA A 532 -10.99 -0.39 7.08
C ALA A 532 -12.50 -0.29 7.31
N GLN A 533 -12.93 0.37 8.38
CA GLN A 533 -14.34 0.63 8.64
C GLN A 533 -14.95 1.59 7.59
N ALA A 534 -14.20 2.62 7.19
CA ALA A 534 -14.67 3.58 6.21
C ALA A 534 -14.76 3.01 4.80
N LEU A 535 -13.95 2.02 4.45
CA LEU A 535 -13.85 1.49 3.09
C LEU A 535 -14.37 0.07 2.93
N GLY A 536 -14.98 -0.55 3.95
CA GLY A 536 -15.51 -1.92 3.81
C GLY A 536 -14.44 -3.00 3.79
N MET A 537 -13.31 -2.79 4.46
CA MET A 537 -12.17 -3.72 4.45
C MET A 537 -12.16 -4.60 5.71
N GLY A 538 -11.41 -5.70 5.65
CA GLY A 538 -10.88 -6.39 6.81
C GLY A 538 -9.49 -5.86 7.19
N VAL A 539 -8.84 -6.53 8.14
CA VAL A 539 -7.51 -6.15 8.66
C VAL A 539 -6.58 -7.35 8.68
N GLU A 540 -5.35 -7.19 8.20
CA GLU A 540 -4.29 -8.19 8.44
C GLU A 540 -3.63 -7.97 9.81
N ILE A 541 -3.44 -9.09 10.51
CA ILE A 541 -2.74 -9.19 11.79
C ILE A 541 -1.36 -9.80 11.51
N GLU A 542 -0.30 -9.02 11.77
CA GLU A 542 1.07 -9.39 11.44
C GLU A 542 1.83 -9.90 12.67
N LYS A 543 2.39 -11.10 12.56
CA LYS A 543 3.28 -11.70 13.56
C LYS A 543 4.71 -11.76 13.06
N HIS A 544 5.65 -11.32 13.88
CA HIS A 544 7.08 -11.52 13.64
C HIS A 544 7.53 -12.92 14.09
N TRP A 545 8.55 -13.48 13.43
CA TRP A 545 9.13 -14.79 13.80
C TRP A 545 10.06 -14.73 15.02
N ASN A 546 10.67 -13.57 15.29
CA ASN A 546 11.35 -13.26 16.56
C ASN A 546 10.37 -13.14 17.73
N GLU A 547 10.90 -13.29 18.94
CA GLU A 547 10.12 -13.34 20.20
C GLU A 547 10.65 -12.35 21.24
N GLY A 548 11.26 -11.26 20.80
CA GLY A 548 11.66 -10.21 21.72
C GLY A 548 10.45 -9.58 22.40
N LEU A 549 10.70 -8.91 23.53
CA LEU A 549 9.70 -8.06 24.18
C LEU A 549 9.06 -7.03 23.23
N PRO A 550 9.79 -6.41 22.27
CA PRO A 550 9.18 -5.53 21.28
C PRO A 550 8.15 -6.24 20.40
N GLU A 551 8.48 -7.43 19.88
CA GLU A 551 7.57 -8.21 19.03
C GLU A 551 6.35 -8.71 19.81
N LEU A 552 6.53 -9.16 21.06
CA LEU A 552 5.43 -9.55 21.93
C LEU A 552 4.50 -8.37 22.25
N ARG A 553 5.07 -7.18 22.50
CA ARG A 553 4.28 -5.95 22.71
C ARG A 553 3.44 -5.64 21.48
N LYS A 554 4.05 -5.57 20.31
CA LYS A 554 3.32 -5.31 19.07
C LYS A 554 2.23 -6.36 18.82
N TRP A 555 2.52 -7.62 19.09
CA TRP A 555 1.52 -8.70 18.99
C TRP A 555 0.30 -8.44 19.90
N PHE A 556 0.51 -8.04 21.15
CA PHE A 556 -0.60 -7.64 22.02
C PHE A 556 -1.33 -6.41 21.49
N ASP A 557 -0.62 -5.41 20.97
CA ASP A 557 -1.25 -4.22 20.39
C ASP A 557 -2.20 -4.60 19.24
N TYR A 558 -1.83 -5.53 18.36
CA TYR A 558 -2.72 -6.03 17.30
C TYR A 558 -3.99 -6.69 17.87
N LEU A 559 -3.86 -7.59 18.85
CA LEU A 559 -5.02 -8.31 19.39
C LEU A 559 -5.91 -7.37 20.24
N ASN A 560 -5.29 -6.52 21.06
CA ASN A 560 -5.97 -5.48 21.84
C ASN A 560 -6.69 -4.49 20.94
N GLY A 561 -6.04 -4.04 19.85
CA GLY A 561 -6.63 -3.15 18.86
C GLY A 561 -7.87 -3.77 18.24
N GLY A 562 -7.89 -5.08 18.02
CA GLY A 562 -9.04 -5.77 17.43
C GLY A 562 -10.27 -5.74 18.32
N VAL A 563 -10.07 -5.89 19.62
CA VAL A 563 -11.14 -5.73 20.61
C VAL A 563 -11.54 -4.26 20.76
N LYS A 564 -10.56 -3.36 20.93
CA LYS A 564 -10.79 -1.93 21.19
C LYS A 564 -11.47 -1.21 20.02
N TYR A 565 -11.06 -1.51 18.79
CA TYR A 565 -11.53 -0.85 17.57
C TYR A 565 -12.56 -1.70 16.79
N GLY A 566 -12.82 -2.94 17.22
CA GLY A 566 -13.92 -3.77 16.73
C GLY A 566 -13.58 -4.65 15.52
N TYR A 567 -12.36 -4.60 14.97
CA TYR A 567 -11.97 -5.45 13.84
C TYR A 567 -11.76 -6.94 14.20
N ILE A 568 -11.95 -7.34 15.47
CA ILE A 568 -12.13 -8.76 15.85
C ILE A 568 -13.38 -9.39 15.24
N ASN A 569 -14.37 -8.58 14.87
CA ASN A 569 -15.59 -9.03 14.19
C ASN A 569 -15.50 -8.95 12.66
N ALA A 570 -14.40 -8.42 12.13
CA ALA A 570 -14.14 -8.31 10.70
C ALA A 570 -13.52 -9.60 10.16
N VAL A 571 -13.46 -9.75 8.84
CA VAL A 571 -12.54 -10.72 8.24
C VAL A 571 -11.11 -10.32 8.61
N ASN A 572 -10.34 -11.25 9.17
CA ASN A 572 -8.93 -11.03 9.50
C ASN A 572 -8.00 -11.90 8.66
N GLY A 573 -6.93 -11.29 8.17
CA GLY A 573 -5.77 -12.00 7.61
C GLY A 573 -4.71 -12.21 8.68
N TYR A 574 -3.90 -13.25 8.59
CA TYR A 574 -2.83 -13.53 9.55
C TYR A 574 -1.51 -13.84 8.85
N TYR A 575 -0.57 -12.90 8.94
CA TYR A 575 0.79 -13.10 8.46
C TYR A 575 1.70 -13.57 9.60
N GLN A 576 2.57 -14.53 9.32
CA GLN A 576 3.43 -15.17 10.32
C GLN A 576 4.78 -15.65 9.78
N GLY A 577 5.09 -15.37 8.52
CA GLY A 577 6.20 -16.03 7.83
C GLY A 577 5.95 -17.53 7.69
N PHE A 578 6.99 -18.35 7.88
CA PHE A 578 6.94 -19.79 7.66
C PHE A 578 6.70 -20.58 8.94
N LYS A 579 5.61 -21.33 8.97
CA LYS A 579 5.32 -22.38 9.94
C LYS A 579 5.36 -21.95 11.42
N ASP A 580 5.44 -20.66 11.72
CA ASP A 580 5.66 -20.12 13.06
C ASP A 580 4.50 -20.36 14.04
N PHE A 581 3.22 -20.27 13.63
CA PHE A 581 2.10 -20.71 14.49
C PHE A 581 2.14 -22.22 14.76
N GLY A 582 2.58 -23.02 13.77
CA GLY A 582 2.79 -24.45 13.94
C GLY A 582 3.94 -24.76 14.92
N ARG A 583 5.05 -24.04 14.82
CA ARG A 583 6.14 -24.10 15.82
C ARG A 583 5.68 -23.64 17.20
N ALA A 584 4.83 -22.62 17.25
CA ALA A 584 4.25 -22.13 18.50
C ALA A 584 3.38 -23.20 19.15
N ALA A 585 2.54 -23.89 18.37
CA ALA A 585 1.71 -24.98 18.85
C ALA A 585 2.53 -26.12 19.47
N THR A 586 3.72 -26.43 18.98
CA THR A 586 4.55 -27.52 19.54
C THR A 586 5.55 -27.09 20.62
N SER A 587 5.53 -25.81 21.02
CA SER A 587 6.45 -25.29 22.05
C SER A 587 5.90 -25.49 23.47
N ASP A 588 6.78 -25.45 24.47
CA ASP A 588 6.41 -25.61 25.87
C ASP A 588 5.40 -24.53 26.34
N PRO A 589 4.43 -24.87 27.20
CA PRO A 589 3.53 -23.88 27.79
C PRO A 589 4.28 -22.75 28.50
N GLY A 590 3.82 -21.51 28.28
CA GLY A 590 4.46 -20.29 28.80
C GLY A 590 5.63 -19.75 27.96
N THR A 591 5.96 -20.38 26.83
CA THR A 591 7.00 -19.92 25.88
C THR A 591 6.40 -19.36 24.59
N ARG A 592 6.90 -19.75 23.39
CA ARG A 592 6.31 -19.42 22.08
C ARG A 592 4.84 -19.83 21.98
N ARG A 593 4.44 -20.88 22.70
CA ARG A 593 3.06 -21.38 22.68
C ARG A 593 2.03 -20.32 23.07
N LEU A 594 2.42 -19.30 23.85
CA LEU A 594 1.56 -18.16 24.14
C LEU A 594 1.01 -17.49 22.87
N TYR A 595 1.81 -17.35 21.80
CA TYR A 595 1.31 -16.75 20.55
C TYR A 595 0.16 -17.57 19.94
N TYR A 596 0.27 -18.90 19.97
CA TYR A 596 -0.74 -19.82 19.46
C TYR A 596 -2.03 -19.77 20.30
N GLU A 597 -1.89 -19.78 21.63
CA GLU A 597 -3.04 -19.68 22.55
C GLU A 597 -3.78 -18.35 22.39
N LEU A 598 -3.07 -17.24 22.22
CA LEU A 598 -3.68 -15.93 22.07
C LEU A 598 -4.37 -15.73 20.72
N VAL A 599 -3.79 -16.24 19.62
CA VAL A 599 -4.49 -16.19 18.32
C VAL A 599 -5.72 -17.09 18.34
N TYR A 600 -5.68 -18.25 19.00
CA TYR A 600 -6.86 -19.10 19.17
C TYR A 600 -7.96 -18.38 19.97
N GLN A 601 -7.62 -17.79 21.12
CA GLN A 601 -8.56 -16.99 21.90
C GLN A 601 -9.18 -15.85 21.08
N TYR A 602 -8.37 -15.20 20.24
CA TYR A 602 -8.83 -14.11 19.38
C TYR A 602 -9.83 -14.62 18.33
N ILE A 603 -9.49 -15.71 17.63
CA ILE A 603 -10.35 -16.40 16.66
C ILE A 603 -11.69 -16.81 17.28
N ARG A 604 -11.67 -17.27 18.54
CA ARG A 604 -12.88 -17.68 19.26
C ARG A 604 -13.67 -16.51 19.86
N GLY A 605 -13.15 -15.28 19.76
CA GLY A 605 -13.76 -14.11 20.40
C GLY A 605 -13.69 -14.14 21.93
N THR A 606 -12.79 -14.94 22.51
CA THR A 606 -12.58 -15.07 23.96
C THR A 606 -11.31 -14.35 24.43
N TYR A 607 -10.60 -13.67 23.53
CA TYR A 607 -9.43 -12.87 23.89
C TYR A 607 -9.84 -11.66 24.73
N GLU A 608 -9.26 -11.55 25.92
CA GLU A 608 -9.39 -10.36 26.77
C GLU A 608 -8.21 -9.43 26.55
N VAL A 609 -8.48 -8.12 26.60
CA VAL A 609 -7.45 -7.08 26.47
C VAL A 609 -6.43 -7.24 27.59
N ARG A 610 -5.15 -7.29 27.22
CA ARG A 610 -4.03 -7.49 28.15
C ARG A 610 -3.01 -6.39 28.01
N GLN A 611 -2.38 -6.00 29.11
CA GLN A 611 -1.15 -5.22 29.08
C GLN A 611 0.01 -6.12 29.50
N LEU A 612 1.19 -5.90 28.90
CA LEU A 612 2.42 -6.45 29.46
C LEU A 612 2.60 -5.79 30.84
N GLY A 613 2.46 -6.58 31.90
CA GLY A 613 2.85 -6.14 33.25
C GLY A 613 4.33 -5.78 33.22
N PHE A 614 4.66 -4.57 33.65
CA PHE A 614 6.04 -4.14 33.88
C PHE A 614 6.49 -4.54 35.28
#